data_AF-A0A6I2GFM9-F1
#
_entry.id   AF-A0A6I2GFM9-F1
#
_cell.length_a   1.000
_cell.length_b   1.000
_cell.length_c   1.000
_cell.angle_alpha   90.00
_cell.angle_beta   90.00
_cell.angle_gamma   90.00
#
_symmetry.space_group_name_H-M   'P 1'
#
loop_
_entity.id
_entity.type
_entity.pdbx_description
1 polymer ?
#
loop_
_entity_poly.entity_id
_entity_poly.type
_entity_poly.pdbx_seq_one_letter_code
_entity_poly.pdbx_strand_id
1 'polypeptide(L)'
;MKGRLTLSAVARGDRTAAIARIEEAISACGWLVAARPFSGLYFMFQAELETARLGDFAQRLRAAGVMLDEVSAALLEAAEQAADTPRNVSLGVTFPEGDPNLRHVIPEVPG
;
A
#
# COMPACT_ATOMS: atom_id res chain seq x y z
N MET A 1 12.05 3.59 -21.23
CA MET A 1 10.84 3.82 -20.40
C MET A 1 11.17 3.36 -18.99
N LYS A 2 11.12 4.25 -17.98
CA LYS A 2 11.30 3.83 -16.58
C LYS A 2 10.13 2.90 -16.21
N GLY A 3 10.42 1.64 -15.90
CA GLY A 3 9.39 0.66 -15.55
C GLY A 3 8.71 1.04 -14.23
N ARG A 4 7.37 1.00 -14.20
CA ARG A 4 6.56 1.16 -13.00
C ARG A 4 6.50 -0.17 -12.24
N LEU A 5 6.74 -0.14 -10.94
CA LEU A 5 6.57 -1.30 -10.06
C LEU A 5 5.11 -1.35 -9.62
N THR A 6 4.48 -2.50 -9.80
CA THR A 6 3.12 -2.74 -9.31
C THR A 6 3.23 -3.77 -8.20
N LEU A 7 2.89 -3.34 -6.99
CA LEU A 7 2.96 -4.09 -5.76
C LEU A 7 1.56 -4.31 -5.22
N SER A 8 1.37 -5.43 -4.55
CA SER A 8 0.15 -5.82 -3.87
C SER A 8 0.46 -6.25 -2.44
N ALA A 9 -0.37 -5.80 -1.52
CA ALA A 9 -0.23 -6.04 -0.11
C ALA A 9 -1.58 -6.28 0.58
N VAL A 10 -1.50 -6.91 1.75
CA VAL A 10 -2.61 -7.08 2.67
C VAL A 10 -2.26 -6.36 3.97
N ALA A 11 -3.15 -5.48 4.42
CA ALA A 11 -3.05 -4.79 5.70
C ALA A 11 -4.18 -5.26 6.61
N ARG A 12 -3.85 -5.64 7.85
CA ARG A 12 -4.83 -6.07 8.86
C ARG A 12 -4.98 -5.05 9.98
N GLY A 13 -6.15 -5.08 10.61
CA GLY A 13 -6.49 -4.22 11.75
C GLY A 13 -7.22 -2.95 11.32
N ASP A 14 -7.09 -1.89 12.11
CA ASP A 14 -7.78 -0.62 11.82
C ASP A 14 -7.30 -0.02 10.49
N ARG A 15 -8.24 0.16 9.56
CA ARG A 15 -7.98 0.63 8.19
C ARG A 15 -7.37 2.03 8.18
N THR A 16 -7.87 2.95 9.00
CA THR A 16 -7.40 4.34 9.05
C THR A 16 -5.96 4.39 9.56
N ALA A 17 -5.67 3.68 10.65
CA ALA A 17 -4.32 3.56 11.20
C ALA A 17 -3.37 2.85 10.24
N ALA A 18 -3.84 1.86 9.49
CA ALA A 18 -3.03 1.19 8.46
C ALA A 18 -2.71 2.14 7.29
N ILE A 19 -3.67 2.91 6.80
CA ILE A 19 -3.43 3.92 5.75
C ILE A 19 -2.39 4.94 6.22
N ALA A 20 -2.54 5.51 7.42
CA ALA A 20 -1.59 6.48 7.97
C ALA A 20 -0.16 5.91 8.07
N ARG A 21 -0.02 4.66 8.55
CA ARG A 21 1.29 3.99 8.61
C ARG A 21 1.90 3.74 7.24
N ILE A 22 1.08 3.46 6.22
CA ILE A 22 1.55 3.29 4.83
C ILE A 22 2.01 4.63 4.26
N GLU A 23 1.27 5.70 4.48
CA GLU A 23 1.65 7.05 4.05
C GLU A 23 2.96 7.51 4.71
N GLU A 24 3.14 7.20 5.99
CA GLU A 24 4.39 7.45 6.71
C GLU A 24 5.56 6.63 6.12
N ALA A 25 5.34 5.34 5.83
CA ALA A 25 6.34 4.49 5.20
C ALA A 25 6.75 5.00 3.81
N ILE A 26 5.79 5.47 3.00
CA ILE A 26 6.06 6.09 1.70
C ILE A 26 6.86 7.38 1.88
N SER A 27 6.43 8.27 2.78
CA SER A 27 7.05 9.57 3.01
C SER A 27 8.48 9.47 3.55
N ALA A 28 8.81 8.38 4.25
CA ALA A 28 10.16 8.10 4.74
C ALA A 28 11.13 7.59 3.65
N CYS A 29 10.60 7.10 2.52
CA CYS A 29 11.38 6.44 1.47
C CYS A 29 11.23 7.13 0.10
N GLY A 30 10.50 8.24 0.03
CA GLY A 30 10.19 8.96 -1.20
C GLY A 30 8.99 9.89 -1.03
N TRP A 31 8.15 9.99 -2.05
CA TRP A 31 6.98 10.86 -2.04
C TRP A 31 5.71 10.17 -2.53
N LEU A 32 4.61 10.47 -1.84
CA LEU A 32 3.27 10.06 -2.24
C LEU A 32 2.79 10.95 -3.40
N VAL A 33 2.48 10.33 -4.54
CA VAL A 33 1.92 10.99 -5.72
C VAL A 33 0.40 11.02 -5.65
N ALA A 34 -0.22 9.91 -5.25
CA ALA A 34 -1.67 9.83 -5.09
C ALA A 34 -2.07 8.72 -4.12
N ALA A 35 -3.15 8.95 -3.37
CA ALA A 35 -3.83 7.97 -2.55
C ALA A 35 -5.31 7.95 -2.94
N ARG A 36 -5.84 6.79 -3.33
CA ARG A 36 -7.22 6.65 -3.81
C ARG A 36 -7.89 5.41 -3.20
N PRO A 37 -9.02 5.54 -2.50
CA PRO A 37 -9.85 4.39 -2.19
C PRO A 37 -10.51 3.89 -3.48
N PHE A 38 -10.53 2.57 -3.68
CA PHE A 38 -11.32 1.94 -4.75
C PHE A 38 -12.61 1.35 -4.19
N SER A 39 -12.54 0.76 -3.00
CA SER A 39 -13.69 0.23 -2.26
C SER A 39 -13.42 0.30 -0.74
N GLY A 40 -14.38 -0.18 0.06
CA GLY A 40 -14.16 -0.37 1.50
C GLY A 40 -13.05 -1.38 1.82
N LEU A 41 -12.69 -2.24 0.86
CA LEU A 41 -11.72 -3.34 1.02
C LEU A 41 -10.39 -3.08 0.29
N TYR A 42 -10.35 -2.12 -0.64
CA TYR A 42 -9.16 -1.90 -1.47
C TYR A 42 -8.79 -0.43 -1.58
N PHE A 43 -7.50 -0.16 -1.42
CA PHE A 43 -6.93 1.18 -1.51
C PHE A 43 -5.68 1.15 -2.39
N MET A 44 -5.49 2.20 -3.18
CA MET A 44 -4.36 2.33 -4.09
C MET A 44 -3.51 3.52 -3.68
N PHE A 45 -2.22 3.28 -3.53
CA PHE A 45 -1.20 4.32 -3.38
C PHE A 45 -0.34 4.37 -4.64
N GLN A 46 0.01 5.57 -5.06
CA GLN A 46 0.98 5.84 -6.11
C GLN A 46 2.07 6.68 -5.47
N ALA A 47 3.31 6.24 -5.60
CA ALA A 47 4.46 6.89 -5.00
C ALA A 47 5.64 6.86 -5.96
N GLU A 48 6.61 7.72 -5.72
CA GLU A 48 7.94 7.59 -6.28
C GLU A 48 8.91 7.39 -5.13
N LEU A 49 9.62 6.27 -5.15
CA LEU A 49 10.52 5.85 -4.08
C LEU A 49 11.97 5.88 -4.56
N GLU A 50 12.87 6.27 -3.67
CA GLU A 50 14.31 6.18 -3.93
C GLU A 50 14.73 4.71 -4.00
N THR A 51 15.50 4.32 -5.02
CA THR A 51 15.92 2.91 -5.21
C THR A 51 16.72 2.40 -4.00
N ALA A 52 17.60 3.23 -3.44
CA ALA A 52 18.36 2.92 -2.24
C ALA A 52 17.51 2.75 -0.97
N ARG A 53 16.21 3.12 -1.01
CA ARG A 53 15.27 3.04 0.12
C ARG A 53 14.20 1.98 -0.06
N LEU A 54 14.25 1.18 -1.14
CA LEU A 54 13.24 0.14 -1.38
C LEU A 54 13.29 -0.98 -0.32
N GLY A 55 14.48 -1.38 0.13
CA GLY A 55 14.63 -2.31 1.26
C GLY A 55 14.03 -1.76 2.55
N ASP A 56 14.34 -0.50 2.89
CA ASP A 56 13.76 0.21 4.04
C ASP A 56 12.23 0.28 3.94
N PHE A 57 11.69 0.53 2.74
CA PHE A 57 10.26 0.59 2.50
C PHE A 57 9.56 -0.74 2.81
N ALA A 58 10.09 -1.87 2.32
CA ALA A 58 9.54 -3.19 2.64
C ALA A 58 9.56 -3.49 4.15
N GLN A 59 10.65 -3.12 4.83
CA GLN A 59 10.75 -3.30 6.29
C GLN A 59 9.71 -2.45 7.03
N ARG A 60 9.53 -1.19 6.63
CA ARG A 60 8.55 -0.27 7.23
C ARG A 60 7.11 -0.76 7.02
N LEU A 61 6.78 -1.26 5.82
CA LEU A 61 5.48 -1.87 5.57
C LEU A 61 5.25 -3.09 6.48
N ARG A 62 6.24 -3.98 6.60
CA ARG A 62 6.14 -5.14 7.48
C ARG A 62 5.96 -4.74 8.95
N ALA A 63 6.72 -3.76 9.43
CA ALA A 63 6.58 -3.20 10.78
C ALA A 63 5.20 -2.55 11.01
N ALA A 64 4.62 -1.97 9.96
CA ALA A 64 3.25 -1.46 9.94
C ALA A 64 2.17 -2.57 9.83
N GLY A 65 2.52 -3.85 9.86
CA GLY A 65 1.56 -4.95 9.69
C GLY A 65 0.97 -5.05 8.29
N VAL A 66 1.67 -4.51 7.29
CA VAL A 66 1.33 -4.56 5.88
C VAL A 66 2.24 -5.58 5.22
N MET A 67 1.65 -6.68 4.73
CA MET A 67 2.38 -7.77 4.12
C MET A 67 2.27 -7.69 2.61
N LEU A 68 3.41 -7.51 1.94
CA LEU A 68 3.51 -7.70 0.49
C LEU A 68 3.29 -9.18 0.15
N ASP A 69 2.67 -9.46 -1.00
CA ASP A 69 2.68 -10.82 -1.55
C ASP A 69 4.08 -11.20 -2.06
N GLU A 70 4.32 -12.50 -2.24
CA GLU A 70 5.63 -13.04 -2.60
C GLU A 70 6.16 -12.46 -3.93
N VAL A 71 5.27 -12.26 -4.90
CA VAL A 71 5.62 -11.67 -6.20
C VAL A 71 6.06 -10.22 -6.04
N SER A 72 5.33 -9.44 -5.24
CA SER A 72 5.63 -8.04 -4.98
C SER A 72 6.91 -7.87 -4.17
N ALA A 73 7.17 -8.75 -3.21
CA ALA A 73 8.43 -8.77 -2.47
C ALA A 73 9.62 -9.02 -3.41
N ALA A 74 9.53 -10.05 -4.27
CA ALA A 74 10.58 -10.36 -5.24
C ALA A 74 10.79 -9.22 -6.27
N LEU A 75 9.71 -8.57 -6.72
CA LEU A 75 9.80 -7.41 -7.62
C LEU A 75 10.50 -6.22 -6.96
N LEU A 76 10.27 -6.00 -5.67
CA LEU A 76 10.91 -4.92 -4.92
C LEU A 76 12.40 -5.18 -4.74
N GLU A 77 12.77 -6.41 -4.37
CA GLU A 77 14.18 -6.84 -4.24
C GLU A 77 14.93 -6.75 -5.58
N ALA A 78 14.30 -7.18 -6.68
CA ALA A 78 14.89 -7.06 -8.02
C ALA A 78 15.05 -5.58 -8.45
N ALA A 79 14.14 -4.70 -8.01
CA ALA A 79 14.21 -3.28 -8.31
C ALA A 79 15.29 -2.55 -7.51
N GLU A 80 15.55 -2.98 -6.27
CA GLU A 80 16.64 -2.48 -5.42
C GLU A 80 18.02 -2.73 -6.05
N GLN A 81 18.19 -3.87 -6.73
CA GLN A 81 19.44 -4.22 -7.42
C GLN A 81 19.65 -3.47 -8.74
N ALA A 82 18.63 -2.74 -9.23
CA ALA A 82 18.70 -2.02 -10.49
C ALA A 82 19.23 -0.59 -10.30
N ALA A 83 19.50 0.11 -11.42
CA ALA A 83 20.12 1.43 -11.42
C ALA A 83 19.50 2.43 -10.43
N ASP A 84 20.36 3.27 -9.84
CA ASP A 84 20.07 4.27 -8.80
C ASP A 84 19.27 5.46 -9.34
N THR A 85 18.04 5.18 -9.76
CA THR A 85 17.08 6.16 -10.23
C THR A 85 15.75 5.93 -9.52
N PRO A 86 15.06 6.99 -9.08
CA PRO A 86 13.77 6.85 -8.41
C PRO A 86 12.76 5.99 -9.21
N ARG A 87 11.98 5.20 -8.48
CA ARG A 87 11.04 4.22 -9.01
C ARG A 87 9.61 4.65 -8.75
N ASN A 88 8.81 4.69 -9.83
CA ASN A 88 7.38 4.84 -9.71
C ASN A 88 6.76 3.53 -9.22
N VAL A 89 6.07 3.58 -8.09
CA VAL A 89 5.45 2.45 -7.41
C VAL A 89 3.93 2.64 -7.36
N SER A 90 3.19 1.63 -7.80
CA SER A 90 1.79 1.42 -7.40
C SER A 90 1.76 0.42 -6.27
N LEU A 91 1.12 0.75 -5.16
CA LEU A 91 0.82 -0.19 -4.10
C LEU A 91 -0.68 -0.35 -3.98
N GLY A 92 -1.16 -1.54 -4.32
CA GLY A 92 -2.52 -1.98 -4.03
C GLY A 92 -2.59 -2.63 -2.67
N VAL A 93 -3.50 -2.17 -1.81
CA VAL A 93 -3.63 -2.65 -0.44
C VAL A 93 -5.04 -3.17 -0.22
N THR A 94 -5.12 -4.43 0.18
CA THR A 94 -6.37 -5.09 0.57
C THR A 94 -6.50 -5.06 2.09
N PHE A 95 -7.69 -4.68 2.57
CA PHE A 95 -8.08 -4.65 3.98
C PHE A 95 -9.14 -5.73 4.20
N PRO A 96 -8.77 -6.94 4.64
CA PRO A 96 -9.71 -8.06 4.77
C PRO A 96 -10.87 -7.77 5.73
N GLU A 97 -10.61 -6.99 6.78
CA GLU A 97 -11.59 -6.59 7.78
C GLU A 97 -12.51 -5.44 7.30
N GLY A 98 -12.17 -4.81 6.18
CA GLY A 98 -12.94 -3.73 5.55
C GLY A 98 -12.98 -2.42 6.34
N ASP A 99 -13.97 -1.59 6.01
CA ASP A 99 -14.19 -0.33 6.71
C ASP A 99 -15.23 -0.54 7.82
N PRO A 100 -14.83 -0.47 9.11
CA PRO A 100 -15.77 -0.63 10.22
C PRO A 100 -16.81 0.50 10.28
N ASN A 101 -16.59 1.61 9.56
CA ASN A 101 -17.51 2.74 9.50
C ASN A 101 -18.59 2.60 8.43
N LEU A 102 -18.54 1.57 7.57
CA LEU A 102 -19.65 1.21 6.68
C LEU A 102 -20.79 0.59 7.52
N ARG A 103 -21.52 1.43 8.26
CA ARG A 103 -22.77 1.03 8.90
C ARG A 103 -23.81 0.78 7.81
N HIS A 104 -24.16 -0.48 7.58
CA HIS A 104 -25.33 -0.84 6.79
C HIS A 104 -26.59 -0.45 7.58
N VAL A 105 -27.20 0.69 7.24
CA VAL A 105 -28.55 0.99 7.70
C VAL A 105 -29.49 0.10 6.89
N ILE A 106 -29.97 -0.99 7.49
CA ILE A 106 -31.01 -1.82 6.89
C ILE A 106 -32.33 -1.07 7.09
N PRO A 107 -33.01 -0.61 6.03
CA PRO A 107 -34.32 0.01 6.18
C PRO A 107 -35.31 -1.04 6.71
N GLU A 108 -36.15 -0.66 7.69
CA GLU A 108 -37.24 -1.51 8.14
C GLU A 108 -38.21 -1.76 6.97
N VAL A 109 -38.47 -3.03 6.66
CA VAL A 109 -39.46 -3.42 5.64
C VAL A 109 -40.82 -3.51 6.34
N PRO A 110 -41.83 -2.71 5.94
CA PRO A 110 -43.18 -2.85 6.48
C PRO A 110 -43.77 -4.20 6.04
N GLY A 111 -44.15 -5.03 7.02
CA GLY A 111 -45.01 -6.20 6.83
C GLY A 111 -46.48 -5.86 6.97
#